data_AF-A0ABD0P9Y8-F1
#
_entry.id   AF-A0ABD0P9Y8-F1
#
_cell.length_a   1.000
_cell.length_b   1.000
_cell.length_c   1.000
_cell.angle_alpha   90.00
_cell.angle_beta   90.00
_cell.angle_gamma   90.00
#
_symmetry.space_group_name_H-M   'P 1'
#
loop_
_entity.id
_entity.type
_entity.pdbx_description
1 polymer ?
#
loop_
_entity_poly.entity_id
_entity_poly.type
_entity_poly.pdbx_seq_one_letter_code
_entity_poly.pdbx_strand_id
1 'polypeptide(L)'
;VSLCTPSENTPTESLARLVSMVFQWFHSTAYMMDDEVGSLVEKLKPQFVTKWLKTVCDVRFDVMVMCLLPKPVEFARVGGYWDKSCSTVTQLKEGLNRILCLIPYNVISQPLWECFMPEWLEAIRTEVPDNQLK
;
A
#
# COMPACT_ATOMS: atom_id res chain seq x y z
N VAL A 1 16.92 -4.37 14.18
CA VAL A 1 15.59 -5.03 14.27
C VAL A 1 15.54 -6.08 13.15
N SER A 2 15.57 -7.37 13.50
CA SER A 2 15.72 -8.51 12.58
C SER A 2 14.48 -9.42 12.52
N LEU A 3 13.31 -8.92 12.95
CA LEU A 3 12.21 -9.79 13.33
C LEU A 3 11.41 -10.37 12.15
N CYS A 4 11.48 -9.77 10.95
CA CYS A 4 10.81 -10.26 9.74
C CYS A 4 11.66 -10.04 8.48
N THR A 5 12.93 -10.47 8.45
CA THR A 5 13.74 -10.31 7.23
C THR A 5 13.10 -11.11 6.08
N PRO A 6 12.61 -10.45 5.02
CA PRO A 6 11.95 -11.14 3.92
C PRO A 6 12.99 -11.89 3.09
N SER A 7 12.61 -13.06 2.61
CA SER A 7 13.42 -13.92 1.74
C SER A 7 12.57 -14.52 0.64
N GLU A 8 13.21 -15.12 -0.36
CA GLU A 8 12.53 -15.84 -1.44
C GLU A 8 11.57 -16.92 -0.91
N ASN A 9 11.93 -17.57 0.20
CA ASN A 9 11.16 -18.65 0.82
C ASN A 9 10.05 -18.17 1.77
N THR A 10 9.94 -16.87 2.04
CA THR A 10 8.90 -16.35 2.92
C THR A 10 7.51 -16.61 2.29
N PRO A 11 6.54 -17.20 3.01
CA PRO A 11 5.22 -17.45 2.43
C PRO A 11 4.55 -16.18 1.89
N THR A 12 4.11 -16.23 0.63
CA THR A 12 3.53 -15.09 -0.09
C THR A 12 2.36 -14.47 0.68
N GLU A 13 1.45 -15.29 1.19
CA GLU A 13 0.27 -14.85 1.93
C GLU A 13 0.64 -14.04 3.18
N SER A 14 1.58 -14.55 3.99
CA SER A 14 2.05 -13.88 5.20
C SER A 14 2.78 -12.59 4.87
N LEU A 15 3.66 -12.60 3.87
CA LEU A 15 4.41 -11.41 3.48
C LEU A 15 3.49 -10.31 2.93
N ALA A 16 2.53 -10.67 2.08
CA ALA A 16 1.57 -9.73 1.52
C ALA A 16 0.66 -9.10 2.58
N ARG A 17 0.21 -9.88 3.57
CA ARG A 17 -0.51 -9.34 4.74
C ARG A 17 0.31 -8.29 5.46
N LEU A 18 1.58 -8.59 5.75
CA LEU A 18 2.48 -7.66 6.45
C LEU A 18 2.72 -6.38 5.63
N VAL A 19 3.01 -6.51 4.34
CA VAL A 19 3.20 -5.36 3.44
C VAL A 19 1.94 -4.50 3.38
N SER A 20 0.76 -5.10 3.19
CA SER A 20 -0.51 -4.37 3.16
C SER A 20 -0.85 -3.72 4.50
N MET A 21 -0.55 -4.35 5.64
CA MET A 21 -0.68 -3.75 6.97
C MET A 21 0.23 -2.54 7.13
N VAL A 22 1.48 -2.63 6.66
CA VAL A 22 2.41 -1.50 6.65
C VAL A 22 1.87 -0.37 5.78
N PHE A 23 1.41 -0.64 4.55
CA PHE A 23 0.80 0.40 3.70
C PHE A 23 -0.42 1.04 4.36
N GLN A 24 -1.26 0.23 5.01
CA GLN A 24 -2.40 0.74 5.77
C GLN A 24 -1.96 1.63 6.93
N TRP A 25 -0.88 1.28 7.63
CA TRP A 25 -0.33 2.10 8.70
C TRP A 25 0.17 3.46 8.20
N PHE A 26 0.83 3.52 7.03
CA PHE A 26 1.21 4.78 6.40
C PHE A 26 0.00 5.67 6.14
N HIS A 27 -1.05 5.10 5.56
CA HIS A 27 -2.30 5.80 5.29
C HIS A 27 -2.99 6.30 6.57
N SER A 28 -3.18 5.41 7.56
CA SER A 28 -3.88 5.75 8.80
C SER A 28 -3.15 6.77 9.67
N THR A 29 -1.84 6.95 9.47
CA THR A 29 -1.02 7.89 10.25
C THR A 29 -0.65 9.17 9.50
N ALA A 30 -0.91 9.25 8.19
CA ALA A 30 -0.54 10.39 7.35
C ALA A 30 -1.17 11.72 7.78
N TYR A 31 -2.29 11.67 8.52
CA TYR A 31 -3.04 12.83 8.99
C TYR A 31 -3.07 12.93 10.53
N MET A 32 -2.15 12.25 11.23
CA MET A 32 -2.02 12.45 12.67
C MET A 32 -1.67 13.91 12.97
N MET A 33 -2.12 14.40 14.13
CA MET A 33 -1.77 15.73 14.59
C MET A 33 -0.25 15.87 14.66
N ASP A 34 0.26 17.06 14.32
CA ASP A 34 1.69 17.38 14.43
C ASP A 34 2.07 17.65 15.89
N ASP A 35 1.77 16.68 16.75
CA ASP A 35 2.19 16.62 18.14
C ASP A 35 3.42 15.71 18.27
N GLU A 36 3.94 15.59 19.49
CA GLU A 36 5.14 14.80 19.76
C GLU A 36 4.98 13.33 19.33
N VAL A 37 3.78 12.77 19.44
CA VAL A 37 3.48 11.38 19.09
C VAL A 37 3.45 11.22 17.56
N GLY A 38 2.74 12.11 16.86
CA GLY A 38 2.71 12.12 15.39
C GLY A 38 4.11 12.28 14.79
N SER A 39 4.89 13.24 15.30
CA SER A 39 6.28 13.46 14.92
C SER A 39 7.18 12.24 15.14
N LEU A 40 7.00 11.51 16.25
CA LEU A 40 7.76 10.30 16.52
C LEU A 40 7.40 9.17 15.53
N VAL A 41 6.11 8.97 15.30
CA VAL A 41 5.60 7.98 14.32
C VAL A 41 6.14 8.26 12.92
N GLU A 42 6.13 9.53 12.50
CA GLU A 42 6.67 9.95 11.20
C GLU A 42 8.16 9.66 11.05
N LYS A 43 8.96 9.80 12.13
CA LYS A 43 10.40 9.45 12.11
C LYS A 43 10.66 7.95 11.98
N LEU A 44 9.79 7.10 12.54
CA LEU A 44 9.96 5.65 12.48
C LEU A 44 9.82 5.10 11.06
N LYS A 45 8.96 5.70 10.23
CA LYS A 45 8.70 5.30 8.85
C LYS A 45 9.99 5.21 8.02
N PRO A 46 10.74 6.31 7.79
CA PRO A 46 11.99 6.27 7.02
C PRO A 46 13.13 5.56 7.76
N GLN A 47 13.13 5.56 9.10
CA GLN A 47 14.22 4.99 9.87
C GLN A 47 14.28 3.46 9.77
N PHE A 48 13.11 2.82 9.78
CA PHE A 48 12.99 1.36 9.86
C PHE A 48 12.12 0.76 8.75
N VAL A 49 10.96 1.35 8.48
CA VAL A 49 9.92 0.67 7.70
C VAL A 49 10.18 0.76 6.20
N THR A 50 10.61 1.91 5.69
CA THR A 50 10.96 2.05 4.26
C THR A 50 12.14 1.17 3.88
N LYS A 51 13.13 1.01 4.77
CA LYS A 51 14.27 0.11 4.55
C LYS A 51 13.80 -1.34 4.42
N TRP A 52 12.88 -1.77 5.29
CA TRP A 52 12.29 -3.10 5.21
C TRP A 52 11.49 -3.30 3.92
N LEU A 53 10.64 -2.34 3.55
CA LEU A 53 9.87 -2.38 2.29
C LEU A 53 10.78 -2.42 1.06
N LYS A 54 11.90 -1.70 1.08
CA LYS A 54 12.90 -1.78 0.01
C LYS A 54 13.49 -3.18 -0.10
N THR A 55 13.85 -3.81 1.02
CA THR A 55 14.30 -5.20 1.02
C THR A 55 13.23 -6.15 0.49
N VAL A 56 11.95 -5.97 0.86
CA VAL A 56 10.85 -6.74 0.27
C VAL A 56 10.80 -6.56 -1.25
N CYS A 57 10.89 -5.32 -1.73
CA CYS A 57 10.89 -5.01 -3.16
C CYS A 57 12.05 -5.66 -3.90
N ASP A 58 13.24 -5.70 -3.29
CA ASP A 58 14.44 -6.29 -3.89
C ASP A 58 14.34 -7.83 -3.98
N VAL A 59 13.80 -8.50 -2.96
CA VAL A 59 13.75 -9.98 -2.91
C VAL A 59 12.44 -10.60 -3.40
N ARG A 60 11.34 -9.84 -3.34
CA ARG A 60 9.95 -10.29 -3.53
C ARG A 60 9.11 -9.19 -4.20
N PHE A 61 9.61 -8.72 -5.33
CA PHE A 61 8.96 -7.71 -6.16
C PHE A 61 7.51 -8.06 -6.52
N ASP A 62 7.25 -9.34 -6.78
CA ASP A 62 5.92 -9.92 -7.04
C ASP A 62 4.91 -9.54 -5.96
N VAL A 63 5.32 -9.60 -4.69
CA VAL A 63 4.46 -9.30 -3.55
C VAL A 63 4.18 -7.80 -3.46
N MET A 64 5.17 -6.95 -3.74
CA MET A 64 4.97 -5.50 -3.76
C MET A 64 3.94 -5.11 -4.82
N VAL A 65 4.06 -5.62 -6.05
CA VAL A 65 3.09 -5.36 -7.13
C VAL A 65 1.71 -5.84 -6.70
N MET A 66 1.60 -7.08 -6.24
CA MET A 66 0.32 -7.68 -5.81
C MET A 66 -0.40 -6.86 -4.74
N CYS A 67 0.32 -6.30 -3.77
CA CYS A 67 -0.24 -5.44 -2.72
C CYS A 67 -0.65 -4.04 -3.20
N LEU A 68 -0.06 -3.57 -4.31
CA LEU A 68 -0.30 -2.25 -4.90
C LEU A 68 -1.38 -2.25 -5.99
N LEU A 69 -1.87 -3.41 -6.43
CA LEU A 69 -2.96 -3.51 -7.41
C LEU A 69 -4.26 -2.84 -6.92
N PRO A 70 -5.13 -2.37 -7.83
CA PRO A 70 -6.44 -1.79 -7.48
C PRO A 70 -7.37 -2.80 -6.79
N LYS A 71 -7.19 -4.08 -7.12
CA LYS A 71 -7.89 -5.21 -6.52
C LYS A 71 -6.87 -6.25 -6.04
N PRO A 72 -6.21 -6.02 -4.90
CA PRO A 72 -5.26 -6.98 -4.38
C PRO A 72 -5.98 -8.28 -4.02
N VAL A 73 -5.21 -9.37 -3.96
CA VAL A 73 -5.67 -10.69 -3.50
C VAL A 73 -6.29 -10.60 -2.10
N GLU A 74 -7.22 -11.51 -1.78
CA GLU A 74 -8.06 -11.41 -0.59
C GLU A 74 -7.27 -11.23 0.71
N PHE A 75 -6.20 -11.99 0.91
CA PHE A 75 -5.37 -11.87 2.11
C PHE A 75 -4.57 -10.55 2.18
N ALA A 76 -4.39 -9.84 1.08
CA ALA A 76 -3.70 -8.54 1.04
C ALA A 76 -4.68 -7.35 1.17
N ARG A 77 -5.98 -7.60 1.26
CA ARG A 77 -7.02 -6.59 1.51
C ARG A 77 -7.06 -6.23 2.99
N VAL A 78 -6.25 -5.25 3.36
CA VAL A 78 -6.15 -4.72 4.72
C VAL A 78 -6.73 -3.31 4.78
N GLY A 79 -7.53 -3.03 5.81
CA GLY A 79 -8.25 -1.76 5.99
C GLY A 79 -9.77 -1.95 5.87
N GLY A 80 -10.55 -1.08 6.52
CA GLY A 80 -12.01 -1.21 6.58
C GLY A 80 -12.72 -0.94 5.24
N TYR A 81 -12.08 -0.25 4.30
CA TYR A 81 -12.70 0.04 2.99
C TYR A 81 -12.86 -1.20 2.11
N TRP A 82 -12.27 -2.34 2.47
CA TRP A 82 -12.48 -3.64 1.79
C TRP A 82 -13.74 -4.38 2.27
N ASP A 83 -14.46 -3.84 3.26
CA ASP A 83 -15.72 -4.41 3.71
C ASP A 83 -16.74 -4.50 2.56
N LYS A 84 -17.53 -5.59 2.54
CA LYS A 84 -18.50 -5.86 1.46
C LYS A 84 -19.56 -4.77 1.29
N SER A 85 -19.75 -3.90 2.30
CA SER A 85 -20.68 -2.77 2.27
C SER A 85 -20.09 -1.52 1.62
N CYS A 86 -18.77 -1.44 1.41
CA CYS A 86 -18.13 -0.30 0.75
C CYS A 86 -18.32 -0.38 -0.77
N SER A 87 -18.55 0.78 -1.40
CA SER A 87 -18.65 0.85 -2.86
C SER A 87 -17.28 0.64 -3.51
N THR A 88 -17.27 0.15 -4.76
CA THR A 88 -16.05 0.03 -5.56
C THR A 88 -15.32 1.36 -5.72
N VAL A 89 -16.07 2.47 -5.87
CA VAL A 89 -15.45 3.81 -5.98
C VAL A 89 -14.77 4.20 -4.68
N THR A 90 -15.36 3.90 -3.52
CA THR A 90 -14.71 4.11 -2.22
C THR A 90 -13.44 3.28 -2.10
N GLN A 91 -13.47 2.01 -2.50
CA GLN A 91 -12.29 1.13 -2.48
C GLN A 91 -11.15 1.68 -3.34
N LEU A 92 -11.47 2.14 -4.55
CA LEU A 92 -10.48 2.73 -5.45
C LEU A 92 -9.92 4.05 -4.90
N LYS A 93 -10.78 4.94 -4.38
CA LYS A 93 -10.34 6.20 -3.78
C LYS A 93 -9.40 5.97 -2.60
N GLU A 94 -9.76 5.09 -1.66
CA GLU A 94 -8.93 4.81 -0.50
C GLU A 94 -7.63 4.08 -0.88
N GLY A 95 -7.66 3.16 -1.84
CA GLY A 95 -6.44 2.52 -2.33
C GLY A 95 -5.49 3.49 -3.03
N LEU A 96 -5.99 4.47 -3.80
CA LEU A 96 -5.17 5.56 -4.35
C LEU A 96 -4.60 6.45 -3.24
N ASN A 97 -5.42 6.87 -2.27
CA ASN A 97 -4.94 7.65 -1.12
C ASN A 97 -3.80 6.94 -0.40
N ARG A 98 -3.92 5.62 -0.21
CA ARG A 98 -2.85 4.79 0.36
C ARG A 98 -1.58 4.82 -0.48
N ILE A 99 -1.67 4.76 -1.82
CA ILE A 99 -0.51 4.89 -2.71
C ILE A 99 0.13 6.28 -2.56
N LEU A 100 -0.68 7.34 -2.53
CA LEU A 100 -0.18 8.71 -2.32
C LEU A 100 0.58 8.85 -1.00
N CYS A 101 0.13 8.20 0.08
CA CYS A 101 0.83 8.18 1.36
C CYS A 101 2.18 7.46 1.31
N LEU A 102 2.49 6.66 0.28
CA LEU A 102 3.78 5.96 0.14
C LEU A 102 4.81 6.76 -0.68
N ILE A 103 4.36 7.66 -1.56
CA ILE A 103 5.21 8.42 -2.48
C ILE A 103 6.27 9.27 -1.75
N PRO A 104 5.95 10.04 -0.68
CA PRO A 104 6.94 10.87 0.01
C PRO A 104 8.13 10.10 0.58
N TYR A 105 7.96 8.79 0.77
CA TYR A 105 8.95 7.92 1.39
C TYR A 105 9.75 7.09 0.38
N ASN A 106 9.56 7.36 -0.92
CA ASN A 106 10.24 6.67 -2.03
C ASN A 106 10.08 5.14 -1.99
N VAL A 107 8.93 4.67 -1.50
CA VAL A 107 8.56 3.24 -1.51
C VAL A 107 8.15 2.80 -2.91
N ILE A 108 7.51 3.71 -3.67
CA ILE A 108 7.05 3.47 -5.04
C ILE A 108 8.19 3.81 -6.00
N SER A 109 8.92 2.78 -6.44
CA SER A 109 9.94 2.91 -7.47
C SER A 109 9.30 2.97 -8.87
N GLN A 110 10.07 3.45 -9.85
CA GLN A 110 9.61 3.49 -11.25
C GLN A 110 9.18 2.10 -11.77
N PRO A 111 9.93 0.99 -11.55
CA PRO A 111 9.48 -0.33 -11.97
C PRO A 111 8.15 -0.76 -11.34
N LEU A 112 7.91 -0.46 -10.06
CA LEU A 112 6.62 -0.74 -9.44
C LEU A 112 5.51 0.07 -10.11
N TRP A 113 5.73 1.37 -10.29
CA TRP A 113 4.78 2.28 -10.92
C TRP A 113 4.36 1.79 -12.31
N GLU A 114 5.33 1.41 -13.15
CA GLU A 114 5.09 0.88 -14.49
C GLU A 114 4.29 -0.43 -14.49
N CYS A 115 4.38 -1.24 -13.42
CA CYS A 115 3.61 -2.46 -13.28
C CYS A 115 2.17 -2.23 -12.81
N PHE A 116 1.94 -1.49 -11.73
CA PHE A 116 0.59 -1.41 -11.13
C PHE A 116 -0.25 -0.24 -11.65
N MET A 117 0.37 0.88 -12.06
CA MET A 117 -0.39 2.07 -12.46
C MET A 117 -1.30 1.85 -13.68
N PRO A 118 -0.92 1.09 -14.73
CA PRO A 118 -1.83 0.78 -15.83
C PRO A 118 -3.11 0.08 -15.37
N GLU A 119 -3.00 -0.86 -14.42
CA GLU A 119 -4.14 -1.57 -13.84
C GLU A 119 -5.07 -0.62 -13.08
N TRP A 120 -4.52 0.37 -12.37
CA TRP A 120 -5.31 1.40 -11.72
C TRP A 120 -6.07 2.27 -12.71
N LEU A 121 -5.42 2.72 -13.77
CA LEU A 121 -6.06 3.55 -14.80
C LEU A 121 -7.19 2.77 -15.48
N GLU A 122 -6.99 1.49 -15.74
CA GLU A 122 -8.02 0.61 -16.32
C GLU A 122 -9.19 0.39 -15.36
N ALA A 123 -8.93 0.12 -14.07
CA ALA A 123 -9.98 -0.03 -13.05
C ALA A 123 -10.78 1.27 -12.88
N ILE A 124 -10.14 2.43 -12.88
CA ILE A 124 -10.82 3.72 -12.80
C ILE A 124 -11.70 3.93 -14.04
N ARG A 125 -11.16 3.67 -15.23
CA ARG A 125 -11.86 3.84 -16.51
C ARG A 125 -13.11 2.96 -16.62
N THR A 126 -13.07 1.76 -16.05
CA THR A 126 -14.13 0.75 -16.23
C THR A 126 -15.11 0.68 -15.07
N GLU A 127 -14.70 1.06 -13.85
CA GLU A 127 -15.48 0.81 -12.63
C GLU A 127 -15.94 2.08 -11.92
N VAL A 128 -15.42 3.25 -12.29
CA VAL A 128 -15.90 4.54 -11.77
C VAL A 128 -16.91 5.13 -12.75
N PRO A 129 -18.19 5.30 -12.36
CA PRO A 129 -19.20 5.92 -13.21
C PRO A 129 -18.85 7.37 -13.57
N ASP A 130 -19.19 7.80 -14.79
CA ASP A 130 -18.88 9.14 -15.32
C ASP A 130 -19.36 10.29 -14.42
N ASN A 131 -20.48 10.11 -13.71
CA ASN A 131 -21.02 11.12 -12.80
C ASN A 131 -20.20 11.28 -11.51
N GLN A 132 -19.24 10.38 -11.24
CA GLN A 132 -18.33 10.44 -10.09
C GLN A 132 -16.88 10.75 -10.48
N LEU A 133 -16.60 10.93 -11.77
CA LEU A 133 -15.29 11.35 -12.31
C LEU A 133 -15.10 12.89 -12.37
N LYS A 134 -16.17 13.65 -12.12
CA LYS A 134 -16.18 15.13 -12.18
C LYS A 134 -15.91 15.76 -10.82
#